data_AF-A0A7Y5IFY6-F1
#
_entry.id   AF-A0A7Y5IFY6-F1
#
_cell.length_a   1.000
_cell.length_b   1.000
_cell.length_c   1.000
_cell.angle_alpha   90.00
_cell.angle_beta   90.00
_cell.angle_gamma   90.00
#
_symmetry.space_group_name_H-M   'P 1'
#
loop_
_entity.id
_entity.type
_entity.pdbx_description
1 polymer ?
#
loop_
_entity_poly.entity_id
_entity_poly.type
_entity_poly.pdbx_seq_one_letter_code
_entity_poly.pdbx_strand_id
1 'polypeptide(L)'
;MVPLFIFYLHLVGLTAAFTAEYQKEGTGAGLLNVGFFVLIFSVGWTISTFVLKHLVGAEGFGVWLDRDALSLLLLTAGEAVFLYFYFSERRTAAPSH
;
A
#
# COMPACT_ATOMS: atom_id res chain seq x y z
N MET A 1 0.94 -14.31 -11.75
CA MET A 1 2.36 -14.16 -11.34
C MET A 1 2.67 -12.74 -10.88
N VAL A 2 2.35 -11.70 -11.67
CA VAL A 2 2.54 -10.29 -11.26
C VAL A 2 1.77 -9.89 -9.98
N PRO A 3 0.49 -10.28 -9.76
CA PRO A 3 -0.22 -9.98 -8.51
C PRO A 3 0.49 -10.47 -7.25
N LEU A 4 1.11 -11.66 -7.31
CA LEU A 4 1.87 -12.25 -6.20
C LEU A 4 3.09 -11.41 -5.83
N PHE A 5 3.83 -10.92 -6.83
CA PHE A 5 4.97 -10.02 -6.60
C PHE A 5 4.54 -8.73 -5.92
N ILE A 6 3.43 -8.14 -6.38
CA ILE A 6 2.89 -6.91 -5.79
C ILE A 6 2.44 -7.15 -4.35
N PHE A 7 1.71 -8.25 -4.08
CA PHE A 7 1.34 -8.62 -2.72
C PHE A 7 2.55 -8.81 -1.80
N TYR A 8 3.63 -9.42 -2.31
CA TYR A 8 4.85 -9.60 -1.53
C TYR A 8 5.49 -8.24 -1.14
N LEU A 9 5.46 -7.26 -2.06
CA LEU A 9 5.94 -5.91 -1.80
C LEU A 9 5.14 -5.22 -0.69
N HIS A 10 3.82 -5.39 -0.67
CA HIS A 10 2.97 -4.91 0.43
C HIS A 10 3.31 -5.61 1.74
N LEU A 11 3.57 -6.92 1.71
CA LEU A 11 3.95 -7.68 2.89
C LEU A 11 5.26 -7.14 3.50
N VAL A 12 6.26 -6.89 2.65
CA VAL A 12 7.53 -6.28 3.05
C VAL A 12 7.30 -4.87 3.62
N GLY A 13 6.48 -4.05 2.96
CA GLY A 13 6.10 -2.72 3.42
C GLY A 13 5.40 -2.75 4.78
N LEU A 14 4.49 -3.70 4.99
CA LEU A 14 3.76 -3.91 6.24
C LEU A 14 4.70 -4.29 7.39
N THR A 15 5.64 -5.22 7.14
CA THR A 15 6.66 -5.57 8.14
C THR A 15 7.58 -4.40 8.45
N ALA A 16 7.98 -3.60 7.44
CA ALA A 16 8.80 -2.42 7.66
C ALA A 16 8.05 -1.34 8.48
N ALA A 17 6.77 -1.10 8.17
CA ALA A 17 5.92 -0.16 8.89
C ALA A 17 5.68 -0.61 10.35
N PHE A 18 5.49 -1.91 10.58
CA PHE A 18 5.44 -2.49 11.93
C PHE A 18 6.73 -2.22 12.69
N THR A 19 7.88 -2.59 12.12
CA THR A 19 9.19 -2.44 12.80
C THR A 19 9.51 -0.98 13.09
N ALA A 20 9.19 -0.07 12.17
CA ALA A 20 9.45 1.36 12.34
C ALA A 20 8.68 1.97 13.53
N GLU A 21 7.45 1.54 13.77
CA GLU A 21 6.64 2.06 14.90
C GLU A 21 6.86 1.26 16.19
N TYR A 22 7.04 -0.05 16.08
CA TYR A 22 7.40 -0.94 17.19
C TYR A 22 8.64 -0.45 17.95
N GLN A 23 9.67 0.01 17.23
CA GLN A 23 10.91 0.49 17.83
C GLN A 23 10.75 1.84 18.56
N LYS A 24 9.73 2.64 18.24
CA LYS A 24 9.53 3.98 18.82
C LYS A 24 8.54 3.97 19.99
N GLU A 25 7.42 3.29 19.80
CA GLU A 25 6.24 3.41 20.67
C GLU A 25 5.78 2.05 21.21
N GLY A 26 6.50 0.97 20.89
CA GLY A 26 6.26 -0.38 21.40
C GLY A 26 5.26 -1.20 20.58
N THR A 27 5.00 -2.43 21.04
CA THR A 27 4.23 -3.44 20.28
C THR A 27 2.78 -3.04 20.00
N GLY A 28 2.15 -2.30 20.90
CA GLY A 28 0.77 -1.82 20.71
C GLY A 28 0.66 -0.83 19.55
N ALA A 29 1.59 0.12 19.46
CA ALA A 29 1.65 1.08 18.37
C ALA A 29 1.98 0.40 17.02
N GLY A 30 2.91 -0.56 17.02
CA GLY A 30 3.20 -1.38 15.84
C GLY A 30 1.97 -2.12 15.30
N LEU A 31 1.21 -2.79 16.16
CA LEU A 31 -0.02 -3.50 15.77
C LEU A 31 -1.10 -2.54 15.25
N LEU A 32 -1.27 -1.39 15.90
CA LEU A 32 -2.21 -0.36 15.44
C LEU A 32 -1.83 0.15 14.04
N ASN A 33 -0.53 0.39 13.80
CA ASN A 33 -0.04 0.84 12.50
C ASN A 33 -0.25 -0.21 11.40
N VAL A 34 0.00 -1.49 11.70
CA VAL A 34 -0.32 -2.60 10.79
C VAL A 34 -1.81 -2.66 10.47
N GLY A 35 -2.68 -2.51 11.48
CA GLY A 35 -4.12 -2.46 11.29
C GLY A 35 -4.54 -1.34 10.33
N PHE A 36 -3.98 -0.15 10.50
CA PHE A 36 -4.19 0.97 9.59
C PHE A 36 -3.76 0.67 8.16
N PHE A 37 -2.58 0.09 7.96
CA PHE A 37 -2.10 -0.28 6.62
C PHE A 37 -3.00 -1.32 5.96
N VAL A 38 -3.42 -2.35 6.69
CA VAL A 38 -4.33 -3.38 6.17
C VAL A 38 -5.69 -2.77 5.78
N LEU A 39 -6.20 -1.81 6.56
CA LEU A 39 -7.43 -1.10 6.22
C LEU A 39 -7.29 -0.28 4.93
N ILE A 40 -6.20 0.49 4.81
CA ILE A 40 -5.92 1.30 3.61
C ILE A 40 -5.79 0.38 2.38
N PHE A 41 -5.03 -0.71 2.51
CA PHE A 41 -4.88 -1.71 1.46
C PHE A 41 -6.23 -2.31 1.04
N SER A 42 -7.04 -2.76 2.00
CA SER A 42 -8.33 -3.40 1.72
C SER A 42 -9.32 -2.45 1.05
N VAL A 43 -9.43 -1.21 1.54
CA VAL A 43 -10.31 -0.19 0.97
C VAL A 43 -9.79 0.26 -0.39
N GLY A 44 -8.48 0.55 -0.48
CA GLY A 44 -7.82 0.98 -1.71
C GLY A 44 -7.90 -0.06 -2.82
N TRP A 45 -7.78 -1.35 -2.51
CA TRP A 45 -7.93 -2.42 -3.50
C TRP A 45 -9.34 -2.49 -4.06
N THR A 46 -10.35 -2.33 -3.20
CA THR A 46 -11.76 -2.32 -3.62
C THR A 46 -12.03 -1.15 -4.56
N ILE A 47 -11.57 0.05 -4.20
CA ILE A 47 -11.69 1.26 -5.02
C ILE A 47 -10.95 1.07 -6.34
N SER A 48 -9.70 0.60 -6.31
CA SER A 48 -8.90 0.39 -7.52
C SER A 48 -9.54 -0.60 -8.47
N THR A 49 -10.08 -1.70 -7.94
CA THR A 49 -10.81 -2.70 -8.75
C THR A 49 -12.08 -2.12 -9.35
N PHE A 50 -12.82 -1.29 -8.60
CA PHE A 50 -14.02 -0.62 -9.09
C PHE A 50 -13.71 0.38 -10.22
N VAL A 51 -12.66 1.19 -10.05
CA VAL A 51 -12.17 2.14 -11.07
C VAL A 51 -11.71 1.40 -12.32
N LEU A 52 -10.88 0.37 -12.17
CA LEU A 52 -10.36 -0.41 -13.30
C LEU A 52 -11.46 -1.17 -14.04
N LYS A 53 -12.50 -1.64 -13.35
CA LYS A 53 -13.65 -2.28 -13.98
C LYS A 53 -14.42 -1.34 -14.92
N HIS A 54 -14.39 -0.02 -14.68
CA HIS A 54 -15.02 0.97 -15.56
C HIS A 54 -14.11 1.42 -16.70
N LEU A 55 -12.79 1.34 -16.52
CA LEU A 55 -11.81 1.82 -17.51
C LEU A 55 -11.30 0.72 -18.44
N VAL A 56 -11.26 -0.54 -17.98
CA VAL A 56 -10.58 -1.65 -18.68
C VAL A 56 -11.47 -2.90 -18.69
N GLY A 57 -11.46 -3.60 -19.83
CA GLY A 57 -12.11 -4.91 -20.00
C GLY A 57 -11.51 -6.01 -19.11
N ALA A 58 -12.17 -7.16 -19.05
CA ALA A 58 -11.77 -8.25 -18.16
C ALA A 58 -10.34 -8.77 -18.43
N GLU A 59 -9.91 -8.83 -19.69
CA GLU A 59 -8.56 -9.27 -20.10
C GLU A 59 -7.43 -8.26 -19.79
N GLY A 60 -7.75 -7.07 -19.29
CA GLY A 60 -6.73 -6.04 -19.03
C GLY A 60 -6.04 -5.56 -20.31
N PHE A 61 -4.73 -5.35 -20.23
CA PHE A 61 -3.87 -5.01 -21.38
C PHE A 61 -3.06 -6.22 -21.89
N GLY A 62 -3.35 -7.44 -21.42
CA GLY A 62 -2.71 -8.69 -21.86
C GLY A 62 -2.63 -9.75 -20.77
N VAL A 63 -2.23 -10.97 -21.13
CA VAL A 63 -2.22 -12.16 -20.24
C VAL A 63 -1.43 -11.98 -18.95
N TRP A 64 -0.41 -11.13 -18.95
CA TRP A 64 0.42 -10.84 -17.78
C TRP A 64 -0.04 -9.62 -16.97
N LEU A 65 -0.87 -8.76 -17.59
CA LEU A 65 -1.35 -7.48 -17.06
C LEU A 65 -2.88 -7.45 -17.10
N ASP A 66 -3.47 -8.49 -16.52
CA ASP A 66 -4.91 -8.59 -16.32
C ASP A 66 -5.41 -7.45 -15.41
N ARG A 67 -6.72 -7.21 -15.44
CA ARG A 67 -7.37 -6.17 -14.63
C ARG A 67 -7.04 -6.25 -13.14
N ASP A 68 -6.85 -7.45 -12.59
CA ASP A 68 -6.45 -7.61 -11.18
C ASP A 68 -5.01 -7.13 -10.91
N ALA A 69 -4.06 -7.43 -11.81
CA ALA A 69 -2.70 -6.92 -11.70
C ALA A 69 -2.65 -5.40 -11.83
N LEU A 70 -3.50 -4.84 -12.70
CA LEU A 70 -3.65 -3.39 -12.87
C LEU A 70 -4.27 -2.70 -11.66
N SER A 71 -5.26 -3.33 -11.01
CA SER A 71 -5.86 -2.76 -9.81
C SER A 71 -4.84 -2.72 -8.66
N LEU A 72 -4.02 -3.76 -8.52
CA LEU A 72 -2.94 -3.80 -7.55
C LEU A 72 -1.82 -2.79 -7.89
N LEU A 73 -1.49 -2.59 -9.17
CA LEU A 73 -0.55 -1.54 -9.57
C LEU A 73 -1.06 -0.14 -9.24
N LEU A 74 -2.33 0.15 -9.55
CA LEU A 74 -2.95 1.42 -9.22
C LEU A 74 -2.97 1.65 -7.71
N LEU A 75 -3.31 0.62 -6.94
CA LEU A 75 -3.26 0.66 -5.48
C LEU A 75 -1.85 0.96 -4.98
N THR A 76 -0.85 0.22 -5.46
CA THR A 76 0.56 0.40 -5.06
C THR A 76 1.01 1.83 -5.34
N ALA A 77 0.62 2.41 -6.48
CA ALA A 77 0.93 3.81 -6.81
C ALA A 77 0.28 4.78 -5.81
N GLY A 78 -0.98 4.56 -5.44
CA GLY A 78 -1.67 5.34 -4.40
C GLY A 78 -1.03 5.20 -3.02
N GLU A 79 -0.67 3.99 -2.61
CA GLU A 79 0.04 3.73 -1.35
C GLU A 79 1.43 4.34 -1.32
N ALA A 80 2.17 4.31 -2.43
CA ALA A 80 3.47 4.96 -2.51
C ALA A 80 3.36 6.48 -2.31
N VAL A 81 2.32 7.11 -2.87
CA VAL A 81 2.01 8.52 -2.63
C VAL A 81 1.65 8.74 -1.16
N PHE A 82 0.78 7.91 -0.58
CA PHE A 82 0.38 8.03 0.83
C PHE A 82 1.57 7.88 1.78
N LEU A 83 2.41 6.87 1.58
CA LEU A 83 3.66 6.64 2.30
C LEU A 83 4.61 7.83 2.16
N TYR A 84 4.76 8.37 0.96
CA TYR A 84 5.60 9.55 0.73
C TYR A 84 5.09 10.78 1.50
N PHE A 85 3.78 11.03 1.53
CA PHE A 85 3.19 12.09 2.33
C PHE A 85 3.34 11.84 3.83
N TYR A 86 3.01 10.63 4.30
CA TYR A 86 3.14 10.22 5.70
C TYR A 86 4.57 10.40 6.24
N PHE A 87 5.57 9.96 5.47
CA PHE A 87 6.98 10.14 5.85
C PHE A 87 7.49 11.57 5.62
N SER A 88 6.97 12.33 4.65
CA SER A 88 7.31 13.75 4.47
C SER A 88 6.85 14.58 5.66
N GLU A 89 5.65 14.34 6.16
CA GLU A 89 5.10 15.04 7.33
C GLU A 89 5.94 14.74 8.60
N ARG A 90 6.39 13.49 8.74
CA ARG A 90 7.33 13.09 9.81
C ARG A 90 8.75 13.66 9.64
N ARG A 91 9.15 14.07 8.43
CA ARG A 91 10.45 14.75 8.20
C ARG A 91 10.41 16.24 8.54
N THR A 92 9.29 16.93 8.32
CA THR A 92 9.11 18.33 8.75
C THR A 92 8.89 18.48 10.26
N ALA A 93 8.51 17.41 10.96
CA ALA A 93 8.41 17.37 12.41
C ALA A 93 9.74 17.03 13.13
N ALA A 94 10.84 16.83 12.39
CA ALA A 94 12.16 16.73 13.00
C ALA A 94 12.62 18.14 13.40
N PRO A 95 12.86 18.45 14.69
CA PRO A 95 13.48 19.70 15.06
C PRO A 95 14.85 19.76 14.39
N SER A 96 15.08 20.85 13.64
CA SER A 96 16.40 21.29 13.24
C SER A 96 17.24 21.42 14.51
N HIS A 97 18.07 20.42 14.77
CA HIS A 97 19.10 20.47 15.79
C HIS A 97 20.35 21.15 15.25
#